data_AF-A0A096ARV9-F1
#
_entry.id   AF-A0A096ARV9-F1
#
_cell.length_a   1.000
_cell.length_b   1.000
_cell.length_c   1.000
_cell.angle_alpha   90.00
_cell.angle_beta   90.00
_cell.angle_gamma   90.00
#
_symmetry.space_group_name_H-M   'P 1'
#
loop_
_entity.id
_entity.type
_entity.pdbx_description
1 polymer ?
#
loop_
_entity_poly.entity_id
_entity_poly.type
_entity_poly.pdbx_seq_one_letter_code
_entity_poly.pdbx_strand_id
1 'polypeptide(L)'
;MDAYLPLRNVLLNLIKKGDSISGYATSSHFVPVLESILSSAYITDDSLTNAIKSFSTLDISIFNEEEQEGLYKKWDALANMKSNVHFTTVERDETLYTLIKHVSDTCAKRLVESYCSTISACDLTNGADYYDVLDNLQRKINEAGKNIDIEEILRKREVTPKLFEEYANTAKLNYPIFKVSTNNEQLNQYIIEGILEGRDSTVSMFKLLLKDPQYNFSKLRNELSDRIEHWPDDDDNLRLPALVNRLLYDGDDVLKIHFDASIINSKASGICSAPWGEFSKNGNEDIAAMYIANGYDVPHFEDKMVPRISKIIEKYIVYTELIKRLGNSDTALFKINQYMIENCVGNKLDPKYVAQNIQRIKNALSVTSEVLFKQFNRWSLKWNENDISSYRSYVLEPLFEDYKSNPGNFTDGLIALAVKAMEEQSEGFLTSDNYWISFVKVFLGTQYLPSTNKQLTEELTQQLDYVISYNGIRDEELLHCLLSNSPNDAIFISYLNDKMSTYFAQNDVTSDRFHVFGKLLPKLRKNIAWNICTGLITHFLKPVYNIAECAEIIIANQDFYLYVLNVGKIVAQPILKEMLTSEMYNPIHSKIATLINDNEEDSSKNNT
;
A
#
# COMPACT_ATOMS: atom_id res chain seq x y z
N MET A 1 -78.76 -11.11 -36.13
CA MET A 1 -77.93 -11.85 -35.14
C MET A 1 -76.84 -12.70 -35.80
N ASP A 2 -76.72 -12.72 -37.15
CA ASP A 2 -75.87 -13.69 -37.85
C ASP A 2 -74.44 -13.24 -38.24
N ALA A 3 -74.07 -11.96 -38.10
CA ALA A 3 -72.74 -11.47 -38.48
C ALA A 3 -71.61 -11.78 -37.48
N TYR A 4 -71.96 -12.19 -36.24
CA TYR A 4 -71.00 -12.40 -35.14
C TYR A 4 -70.37 -13.81 -35.12
N LEU A 5 -71.06 -14.81 -35.67
CA LEU A 5 -70.65 -16.23 -35.57
C LEU A 5 -69.33 -16.55 -36.32
N PRO A 6 -69.11 -16.04 -37.56
CA PRO A 6 -67.90 -16.37 -38.33
C PRO A 6 -66.62 -15.83 -37.70
N LEU A 7 -66.62 -14.54 -37.31
CA LEU A 7 -65.47 -13.90 -36.66
C LEU A 7 -65.15 -14.57 -35.32
N ARG A 8 -66.18 -14.91 -34.54
CA ARG A 8 -66.02 -15.61 -33.27
C ARG A 8 -65.34 -16.97 -33.42
N ASN A 9 -65.77 -17.78 -34.38
CA ASN A 9 -65.18 -19.11 -34.62
C ASN A 9 -63.72 -19.02 -35.09
N VAL A 10 -63.40 -18.01 -35.91
CA VAL A 10 -62.02 -17.77 -36.37
C VAL A 10 -61.11 -17.36 -35.20
N LEU A 11 -61.50 -16.34 -34.43
CA LEU A 11 -60.71 -15.86 -33.30
C LEU A 11 -60.54 -16.94 -32.23
N LEU A 12 -61.59 -17.71 -31.93
CA LEU A 12 -61.52 -18.79 -30.96
C LEU A 12 -60.54 -19.91 -31.40
N ASN A 13 -60.48 -20.22 -32.70
CA ASN A 13 -59.50 -21.18 -33.23
C ASN A 13 -58.06 -20.66 -33.16
N LEU A 14 -57.84 -19.37 -33.44
CA LEU A 14 -56.51 -18.76 -33.36
C LEU A 14 -56.03 -18.69 -31.90
N ILE A 15 -56.90 -18.27 -30.98
CA ILE A 15 -56.65 -18.20 -29.53
C ILE A 15 -56.31 -19.58 -28.97
N LYS A 16 -57.02 -20.64 -29.39
CA LYS A 16 -56.70 -22.01 -28.96
C LYS A 16 -55.33 -22.50 -29.44
N LYS A 17 -54.83 -21.97 -30.57
CA LYS A 17 -53.51 -22.32 -31.12
C LYS A 17 -52.38 -21.40 -30.66
N GLY A 18 -52.70 -20.27 -30.03
CA GLY A 18 -51.71 -19.25 -29.68
C GLY A 18 -51.21 -18.46 -30.90
N ASP A 19 -52.03 -18.39 -31.95
CA ASP A 19 -51.75 -17.68 -33.21
C ASP A 19 -52.12 -16.19 -33.07
N SER A 20 -51.50 -15.34 -33.90
CA SER A 20 -51.77 -13.90 -33.89
C SER A 20 -53.22 -13.57 -34.24
N ILE A 21 -53.83 -12.64 -33.48
CA ILE A 21 -55.18 -12.12 -33.71
C ILE A 21 -55.19 -10.70 -34.29
N SER A 22 -54.02 -10.05 -34.41
CA SER A 22 -53.91 -8.65 -34.81
C SER A 22 -54.44 -8.35 -36.20
N GLY A 23 -54.41 -9.33 -37.13
CA GLY A 23 -54.96 -9.19 -38.47
C GLY A 23 -56.47 -8.93 -38.55
N TYR A 24 -57.20 -9.14 -37.44
CA TYR A 24 -58.65 -8.93 -37.37
C TYR A 24 -59.06 -7.67 -36.60
N ALA A 25 -58.08 -6.92 -36.09
CA ALA A 25 -58.30 -5.74 -35.24
C ALA A 25 -59.07 -4.60 -35.93
N THR A 26 -59.06 -4.54 -37.27
CA THR A 26 -59.77 -3.52 -38.06
C THR A 26 -61.28 -3.76 -38.18
N SER A 27 -61.79 -4.90 -37.71
CA SER A 27 -63.23 -5.18 -37.70
C SER A 27 -63.95 -4.42 -36.59
N SER A 28 -65.05 -3.73 -36.93
CA SER A 28 -65.89 -2.99 -35.98
C SER A 28 -66.55 -3.84 -34.89
N HIS A 29 -66.53 -5.17 -35.03
CA HIS A 29 -67.05 -6.12 -34.04
C HIS A 29 -65.94 -6.90 -33.33
N PHE A 30 -64.67 -6.56 -33.56
CA PHE A 30 -63.53 -7.28 -33.02
C PHE A 30 -63.51 -7.27 -31.50
N VAL A 31 -63.54 -6.10 -30.87
CA VAL A 31 -63.42 -5.96 -29.41
C VAL A 31 -64.57 -6.67 -28.68
N PRO A 32 -65.87 -6.46 -29.00
CA PRO A 32 -66.96 -7.18 -28.33
C PRO A 32 -66.88 -8.71 -28.48
N VAL A 33 -66.43 -9.20 -29.63
CA VAL A 33 -66.26 -10.64 -29.87
C VAL A 33 -65.06 -11.19 -29.08
N LEU A 34 -63.93 -10.48 -29.06
CA LEU A 34 -62.74 -10.87 -28.31
C LEU A 34 -63.01 -10.88 -26.80
N GLU A 35 -63.69 -9.86 -26.28
CA GLU A 35 -64.09 -9.79 -24.87
C GLU A 35 -65.00 -10.95 -24.44
N SER A 36 -65.89 -11.37 -25.34
CA SER A 36 -66.75 -12.54 -25.14
C SER A 36 -65.94 -13.83 -25.10
N ILE A 37 -64.93 -13.98 -25.97
CA ILE A 37 -64.06 -15.16 -26.03
C ILE A 37 -63.12 -15.22 -24.83
N LEU A 38 -62.52 -14.10 -24.40
CA LEU A 38 -61.60 -14.05 -23.26
C LEU A 38 -62.34 -14.11 -21.90
N SER A 39 -63.63 -14.44 -21.89
CA SER A 39 -64.36 -14.75 -20.65
C SER A 39 -64.02 -16.16 -20.15
N SER A 40 -64.16 -16.39 -18.84
CA SER A 40 -63.86 -17.68 -18.18
C SER A 40 -64.61 -18.88 -18.77
N ALA A 41 -65.70 -18.66 -19.50
CA ALA A 41 -66.49 -19.73 -20.11
C ALA A 41 -65.79 -20.44 -21.30
N TYR A 42 -64.79 -19.79 -21.93
CA TYR A 42 -64.11 -20.33 -23.12
C TYR A 42 -62.62 -20.58 -22.93
N ILE A 43 -62.03 -20.04 -21.86
CA ILE A 43 -60.63 -20.24 -21.50
C ILE A 43 -60.54 -21.26 -20.37
N THR A 44 -59.86 -22.37 -20.64
CA THR A 44 -59.52 -23.42 -19.67
C THR A 44 -58.07 -23.28 -19.23
N ASP A 45 -57.67 -23.93 -18.14
CA ASP A 45 -56.29 -23.94 -17.67
C ASP A 45 -55.30 -24.34 -18.78
N ASP A 46 -55.64 -25.38 -19.56
CA ASP A 46 -54.83 -25.87 -20.69
C ASP A 46 -54.72 -24.89 -21.87
N SER A 47 -55.71 -24.02 -22.06
CA SER A 47 -55.75 -23.07 -23.18
C SER A 47 -55.33 -21.65 -22.78
N LEU A 48 -55.13 -21.41 -21.49
CA LEU A 48 -54.75 -20.11 -20.94
C LEU A 48 -53.43 -19.59 -21.52
N THR A 49 -52.41 -20.44 -21.61
CA THR A 49 -51.10 -20.10 -22.19
C THR A 49 -51.24 -19.60 -23.64
N ASN A 50 -52.02 -20.30 -24.45
CA ASN A 50 -52.25 -19.93 -25.84
C ASN A 50 -53.09 -18.65 -25.94
N ALA A 51 -54.06 -18.47 -25.05
CA ALA A 51 -54.85 -17.24 -25.02
C ALA A 51 -54.01 -16.00 -24.67
N ILE A 52 -53.14 -16.09 -23.67
CA ILE A 52 -52.20 -15.03 -23.30
C ILE A 52 -51.27 -14.70 -24.48
N LYS A 53 -50.73 -15.73 -25.13
CA LYS A 53 -49.85 -15.58 -26.29
C LYS A 53 -50.54 -14.92 -27.48
N SER A 54 -51.75 -15.35 -27.82
CA SER A 54 -52.53 -14.72 -28.89
C SER A 54 -52.85 -13.27 -28.54
N PHE A 55 -53.27 -13.01 -27.30
CA PHE A 55 -53.67 -11.66 -26.90
C PHE A 55 -52.49 -10.67 -26.86
N SER A 56 -51.29 -11.12 -26.52
CA SER A 56 -50.09 -10.27 -26.52
C SER A 56 -49.65 -9.80 -27.91
N THR A 57 -50.16 -10.41 -28.98
CA THR A 57 -49.92 -9.94 -30.36
C THR A 57 -50.70 -8.68 -30.74
N LEU A 58 -51.70 -8.31 -29.93
CA LEU A 58 -52.58 -7.19 -30.19
C LEU A 58 -51.97 -5.88 -29.70
N ASP A 59 -51.81 -4.92 -30.61
CA ASP A 59 -51.53 -3.53 -30.23
C ASP A 59 -52.82 -2.86 -29.78
N ILE A 60 -52.96 -2.62 -28.48
CA ILE A 60 -54.18 -2.03 -27.89
C ILE A 60 -54.29 -0.53 -28.23
N SER A 61 -53.20 0.14 -28.58
CA SER A 61 -53.19 1.59 -28.80
C SER A 61 -54.01 2.05 -30.02
N ILE A 62 -54.35 1.12 -30.91
CA ILE A 62 -55.15 1.39 -32.12
C ILE A 62 -56.66 1.54 -31.84
N PHE A 63 -57.12 1.14 -30.65
CA PHE A 63 -58.54 1.17 -30.28
C PHE A 63 -58.92 2.47 -29.56
N ASN A 64 -60.23 2.75 -29.45
CA ASN A 64 -60.71 3.91 -28.69
C ASN A 64 -60.64 3.67 -27.16
N GLU A 65 -60.74 4.72 -26.35
CA GLU A 65 -60.57 4.63 -24.89
C GLU A 65 -61.49 3.60 -24.20
N GLU A 66 -62.76 3.51 -24.62
CA GLU A 66 -63.74 2.56 -24.05
C GLU A 66 -63.34 1.10 -24.36
N GLU A 67 -62.95 0.84 -25.61
CA GLU A 67 -62.45 -0.46 -26.06
C GLU A 67 -61.14 -0.85 -25.37
N GLN A 68 -60.21 0.11 -25.21
CA GLN A 68 -58.96 -0.12 -24.49
C GLN A 68 -59.23 -0.50 -23.03
N GLU A 69 -60.12 0.21 -22.34
CA GLU A 69 -60.49 -0.11 -20.96
C GLU A 69 -61.08 -1.53 -20.85
N GLY A 70 -61.95 -1.91 -21.78
CA GLY A 70 -62.48 -3.27 -21.89
C GLY A 70 -61.40 -4.33 -22.04
N LEU A 71 -60.45 -4.11 -22.97
CA LEU A 71 -59.32 -5.01 -23.21
C LEU A 71 -58.36 -5.11 -22.02
N TYR A 72 -58.06 -4.01 -21.34
CA TYR A 72 -57.26 -4.03 -20.10
C TYR A 72 -57.94 -4.85 -18.99
N LYS A 73 -59.27 -4.75 -18.85
CA LYS A 73 -60.02 -5.62 -17.92
C LYS A 73 -59.90 -7.12 -18.28
N LYS A 74 -59.71 -7.46 -19.56
CA LYS A 74 -59.47 -8.86 -19.97
C LYS A 74 -58.07 -9.33 -19.61
N TRP A 75 -57.05 -8.48 -19.67
CA TRP A 75 -55.73 -8.80 -19.13
C TRP A 75 -55.81 -9.15 -17.64
N ASP A 76 -56.50 -8.32 -16.85
CA ASP A 76 -56.72 -8.58 -15.42
C ASP A 76 -57.51 -9.89 -15.19
N ALA A 77 -58.51 -10.19 -16.03
CA ALA A 77 -59.26 -11.44 -15.95
C ALA A 77 -58.38 -12.69 -16.18
N LEU A 78 -57.51 -12.66 -17.20
CA LEU A 78 -56.57 -13.74 -17.50
C LEU A 78 -55.54 -13.93 -16.38
N ALA A 79 -55.04 -12.84 -15.79
CA ALA A 79 -54.14 -12.92 -14.64
C ALA A 79 -54.80 -13.48 -13.38
N ASN A 80 -56.07 -13.15 -13.12
CA ASN A 80 -56.82 -13.76 -12.03
C ASN A 80 -57.03 -15.27 -12.26
N MET A 81 -57.26 -15.72 -13.50
CA MET A 81 -57.30 -17.16 -13.82
C MET A 81 -55.93 -17.80 -13.57
N LYS A 82 -54.85 -17.19 -14.07
CA LYS A 82 -53.48 -17.68 -13.88
C LYS A 82 -53.10 -17.81 -12.40
N SER A 83 -53.58 -16.89 -11.57
CA SER A 83 -53.34 -16.90 -10.12
C SER A 83 -53.95 -18.12 -9.41
N ASN A 84 -54.88 -18.83 -10.04
CA ASN A 84 -55.49 -20.05 -9.50
C ASN A 84 -54.87 -21.34 -10.07
N VAL A 85 -53.95 -21.24 -11.02
CA VAL A 85 -53.29 -22.41 -11.62
C VAL A 85 -52.25 -22.95 -10.63
N HIS A 86 -52.37 -24.22 -10.27
CA HIS A 86 -51.43 -24.90 -9.40
C HIS A 86 -50.25 -25.47 -10.19
N PHE A 87 -49.04 -25.36 -9.62
CA PHE A 87 -47.84 -26.01 -10.13
C PHE A 87 -47.02 -26.60 -8.98
N THR A 88 -46.27 -27.66 -9.28
CA THR A 88 -45.52 -28.43 -8.28
C THR A 88 -44.01 -28.25 -8.40
N THR A 89 -43.53 -27.70 -9.51
CA THR A 89 -42.11 -27.47 -9.80
C THR A 89 -41.80 -25.99 -9.95
N VAL A 90 -40.58 -25.60 -9.54
CA VAL A 90 -40.09 -24.23 -9.71
C VAL A 90 -39.53 -24.08 -11.12
N GLU A 91 -40.30 -23.44 -12.00
CA GLU A 91 -39.92 -23.22 -13.40
C GLU A 91 -40.24 -21.79 -13.85
N ARG A 92 -39.53 -21.34 -14.89
CA ARG A 92 -39.79 -20.02 -15.48
C ARG A 92 -41.13 -20.03 -16.20
N ASP A 93 -41.99 -19.09 -15.84
CA ASP A 93 -43.31 -18.95 -16.44
C ASP A 93 -43.38 -17.69 -17.33
N GLU A 94 -43.10 -17.85 -18.62
CA GLU A 94 -43.17 -16.75 -19.60
C GLU A 94 -44.57 -16.14 -19.73
N THR A 95 -45.62 -16.91 -19.44
CA THR A 95 -46.99 -16.40 -19.47
C THR A 95 -47.25 -15.43 -18.32
N LEU A 96 -46.70 -15.72 -17.14
CA LEU A 96 -46.77 -14.83 -15.98
C LEU A 96 -46.02 -13.52 -16.24
N TYR A 97 -44.80 -13.59 -16.81
CA TYR A 97 -44.04 -12.38 -17.13
C TYR A 97 -44.74 -11.51 -18.18
N THR A 98 -45.39 -12.13 -19.16
CA THR A 98 -46.21 -11.42 -20.16
C THR A 98 -47.39 -10.72 -19.48
N LEU A 99 -48.09 -11.41 -18.58
CA LEU A 99 -49.22 -10.83 -17.85
C LEU A 99 -48.81 -9.60 -17.02
N ILE A 100 -47.71 -9.68 -16.25
CA ILE A 100 -47.23 -8.58 -15.40
C ILE A 100 -47.08 -7.26 -16.17
N LYS A 101 -46.68 -7.33 -17.45
CA LYS A 101 -46.50 -6.16 -18.32
C LYS A 101 -47.80 -5.44 -18.66
N HIS A 102 -48.91 -6.17 -18.75
CA HIS A 102 -50.17 -5.65 -19.33
C HIS A 102 -51.26 -5.39 -18.29
N VAL A 103 -51.19 -6.01 -17.12
CA VAL A 103 -52.23 -5.89 -16.08
C VAL A 103 -52.11 -4.61 -15.25
N SER A 104 -53.19 -4.26 -14.54
CA SER A 104 -53.19 -3.18 -13.55
C SER A 104 -52.23 -3.47 -12.39
N ASP A 105 -51.72 -2.44 -11.70
CA ASP A 105 -50.77 -2.62 -10.58
C ASP A 105 -51.35 -3.49 -9.45
N THR A 106 -52.65 -3.32 -9.17
CA THR A 106 -53.35 -4.11 -8.15
C THR A 106 -53.50 -5.58 -8.57
N CYS A 107 -53.66 -5.86 -9.87
CA CYS A 107 -53.72 -7.23 -10.38
C CYS A 107 -52.32 -7.85 -10.46
N ALA A 108 -51.31 -7.10 -10.90
CA ALA A 108 -49.90 -7.53 -10.88
C ALA A 108 -49.48 -7.95 -9.47
N LYS A 109 -49.79 -7.14 -8.46
CA LYS A 109 -49.47 -7.46 -7.06
C LYS A 109 -50.10 -8.78 -6.61
N ARG A 110 -51.40 -8.98 -6.84
CA ARG A 110 -52.09 -10.23 -6.51
C ARG A 110 -51.54 -11.46 -7.26
N LEU A 111 -51.21 -11.30 -8.54
CA LEU A 111 -50.61 -12.36 -9.35
C LEU A 111 -49.23 -12.77 -8.80
N VAL A 112 -48.38 -11.79 -8.49
CA VAL A 112 -47.05 -12.01 -7.91
C VAL A 112 -47.18 -12.65 -6.52
N GLU A 113 -48.09 -12.16 -5.66
CA GLU A 113 -48.37 -12.74 -4.34
C GLU A 113 -48.78 -14.22 -4.43
N SER A 114 -49.67 -14.56 -5.37
CA SER A 114 -50.08 -15.96 -5.61
C SER A 114 -48.90 -16.80 -6.09
N TYR A 115 -48.13 -16.31 -7.06
CA TYR A 115 -47.00 -17.05 -7.61
C TYR A 115 -45.89 -17.29 -6.58
N CYS A 116 -45.51 -16.27 -5.81
CA CYS A 116 -44.54 -16.40 -4.71
C CYS A 116 -45.02 -17.37 -3.63
N SER A 117 -46.33 -17.36 -3.31
CA SER A 117 -46.92 -18.29 -2.35
C SER A 117 -46.83 -19.74 -2.84
N THR A 118 -47.13 -19.97 -4.11
CA THR A 118 -47.07 -21.30 -4.73
C THR A 118 -45.62 -21.80 -4.84
N ILE A 119 -44.70 -20.97 -5.36
CA ILE A 119 -43.26 -21.29 -5.43
C ILE A 119 -42.69 -21.67 -4.05
N SER A 120 -43.10 -20.96 -3.01
CA SER A 120 -42.65 -21.23 -1.63
C SER A 120 -43.07 -22.61 -1.13
N ALA A 121 -44.13 -23.19 -1.68
CA ALA A 121 -44.67 -24.50 -1.31
C ALA A 121 -44.22 -25.64 -2.25
N CYS A 122 -43.69 -25.33 -3.44
CA CYS A 122 -43.18 -26.34 -4.38
C CYS A 122 -41.99 -27.11 -3.80
N ASP A 123 -41.84 -28.37 -4.20
CA ASP A 123 -40.65 -29.15 -3.89
C ASP A 123 -39.43 -28.56 -4.60
N LEU A 124 -38.33 -28.42 -3.87
CA LEU A 124 -37.09 -27.86 -4.41
C LEU A 124 -36.08 -28.98 -4.67
N THR A 125 -35.76 -29.19 -5.94
CA THR A 125 -34.76 -30.19 -6.38
C THR A 125 -33.41 -29.56 -6.71
N ASN A 126 -33.38 -28.25 -6.98
CA ASN A 126 -32.18 -27.49 -7.32
C ASN A 126 -32.28 -26.07 -6.73
N GLY A 127 -31.28 -25.68 -5.93
CA GLY A 127 -31.23 -24.36 -5.32
C GLY A 127 -30.95 -23.22 -6.30
N ALA A 128 -30.19 -23.47 -7.37
CA ALA A 128 -29.84 -22.48 -8.36
C ALA A 128 -31.08 -22.00 -9.15
N ASP A 129 -31.94 -22.95 -9.55
CA ASP A 129 -33.18 -22.66 -10.28
C ASP A 129 -34.11 -21.77 -9.47
N TYR A 130 -34.15 -21.94 -8.14
CA TYR A 130 -34.93 -21.09 -7.24
C TYR A 130 -34.49 -19.63 -7.29
N TYR A 131 -33.17 -19.39 -7.19
CA TYR A 131 -32.63 -18.03 -7.27
C TYR A 131 -32.92 -17.42 -8.64
N ASP A 132 -32.62 -18.15 -9.72
CA ASP A 132 -32.77 -17.67 -11.10
C ASP A 132 -34.22 -17.29 -11.44
N VAL A 133 -35.19 -18.07 -10.95
CA VAL A 133 -36.63 -17.79 -11.18
C VAL A 133 -37.06 -16.53 -10.43
N LEU A 134 -36.67 -16.37 -9.17
CA LEU A 134 -37.02 -15.20 -8.37
C LEU A 134 -36.29 -13.92 -8.84
N ASP A 135 -35.00 -14.01 -9.17
CA ASP A 135 -34.22 -12.90 -9.73
C ASP A 135 -34.82 -12.43 -11.06
N ASN A 136 -35.17 -13.37 -11.95
CA ASN A 136 -35.84 -13.05 -13.19
C ASN A 136 -37.24 -12.46 -12.98
N LEU A 137 -38.01 -12.96 -12.00
CA LEU A 137 -39.31 -12.39 -11.64
C LEU A 137 -39.17 -10.93 -11.20
N GLN A 138 -38.27 -10.62 -10.27
CA GLN A 138 -38.04 -9.24 -9.81
C GLN A 138 -37.61 -8.34 -10.97
N ARG A 139 -36.72 -8.82 -11.84
CA ARG A 139 -36.31 -8.09 -13.04
C ARG A 139 -37.51 -7.79 -13.96
N LYS A 140 -38.38 -8.76 -14.22
CA LYS A 140 -39.56 -8.58 -15.09
C LYS A 140 -40.59 -7.63 -14.49
N ILE A 141 -40.76 -7.64 -13.18
CA ILE A 141 -41.59 -6.66 -12.45
C ILE A 141 -41.03 -5.24 -12.65
N ASN A 142 -39.73 -5.06 -12.48
CA ASN A 142 -39.06 -3.77 -12.65
C ASN A 142 -39.12 -3.28 -14.10
N GLU A 143 -38.89 -4.16 -15.09
CA GLU A 143 -39.03 -3.84 -16.53
C GLU A 143 -40.45 -3.41 -16.91
N ALA A 144 -41.46 -3.94 -16.24
CA ALA A 144 -42.86 -3.57 -16.42
C ALA A 144 -43.24 -2.25 -15.70
N GLY A 145 -42.30 -1.61 -15.01
CA GLY A 145 -42.55 -0.38 -14.25
C GLY A 145 -43.45 -0.59 -13.02
N LYS A 146 -43.55 -1.82 -12.52
CA LYS A 146 -44.38 -2.16 -11.37
C LYS A 146 -43.61 -1.98 -10.07
N ASN A 147 -44.19 -1.24 -9.12
CA ASN A 147 -43.60 -1.06 -7.80
C ASN A 147 -44.00 -2.23 -6.87
N ILE A 148 -43.44 -3.41 -7.11
CA ILE A 148 -43.66 -4.62 -6.31
C ILE A 148 -42.31 -5.17 -5.88
N ASP A 149 -42.13 -5.33 -4.58
CA ASP A 149 -40.94 -5.96 -4.01
C ASP A 149 -41.26 -7.40 -3.61
N ILE A 150 -40.65 -8.38 -4.30
CA ILE A 150 -40.89 -9.79 -3.98
C ILE A 150 -40.22 -10.20 -2.66
N GLU A 151 -39.20 -9.47 -2.20
CA GLU A 151 -38.59 -9.73 -0.90
C GLU A 151 -39.63 -9.57 0.22
N GLU A 152 -40.45 -8.52 0.20
CA GLU A 152 -41.50 -8.30 1.20
C GLU A 152 -42.58 -9.39 1.19
N ILE A 153 -42.85 -9.97 0.02
CA ILE A 153 -43.89 -10.99 -0.19
C ILE A 153 -43.41 -12.38 0.25
N LEU A 154 -42.14 -12.70 0.00
CA LEU A 154 -41.59 -14.03 0.24
C LEU A 154 -41.53 -14.34 1.74
N ARG A 155 -41.91 -15.58 2.06
CA ARG A 155 -41.72 -16.16 3.39
C ARG A 155 -40.32 -16.72 3.51
N LYS A 156 -39.82 -16.76 4.75
CA LYS A 156 -38.56 -17.45 5.05
C LYS A 156 -38.67 -18.92 4.63
N ARG A 157 -37.64 -19.41 3.95
CA ARG A 157 -37.57 -20.80 3.48
C ARG A 157 -36.30 -21.44 4.02
N GLU A 158 -36.45 -22.52 4.78
CA GLU A 158 -35.34 -23.34 5.23
C GLU A 158 -35.19 -24.54 4.27
N VAL A 159 -33.97 -24.78 3.78
CA VAL A 159 -33.64 -25.88 2.86
C VAL A 159 -32.43 -26.68 3.35
N THR A 160 -32.19 -27.84 2.75
CA THR A 160 -31.01 -28.67 3.06
C THR A 160 -29.71 -27.94 2.68
N PRO A 161 -28.58 -28.24 3.33
CA PRO A 161 -27.30 -27.60 3.02
C PRO A 161 -26.88 -27.71 1.55
N LYS A 162 -27.19 -28.83 0.88
CA LYS A 162 -26.90 -29.03 -0.54
C LYS A 162 -27.66 -28.05 -1.44
N LEU A 163 -28.97 -27.94 -1.25
CA LEU A 163 -29.79 -26.99 -2.01
C LEU A 163 -29.38 -25.55 -1.68
N PHE A 164 -29.00 -25.29 -0.42
CA PHE A 164 -28.50 -23.99 -0.01
C PHE A 164 -27.17 -23.66 -0.68
N GLU A 165 -26.24 -24.61 -0.83
CA GLU A 165 -24.99 -24.43 -1.55
C GLU A 165 -25.22 -24.02 -3.01
N GLU A 166 -26.10 -24.72 -3.71
CA GLU A 166 -26.49 -24.42 -5.11
C GLU A 166 -27.09 -23.00 -5.21
N TYR A 167 -27.99 -22.66 -4.30
CA TYR A 167 -28.63 -21.34 -4.22
C TYR A 167 -27.61 -20.23 -3.94
N ALA A 168 -26.83 -20.35 -2.86
CA ALA A 168 -25.91 -19.32 -2.39
C ALA A 168 -24.77 -19.08 -3.38
N ASN A 169 -24.23 -20.13 -4.01
CA ASN A 169 -23.19 -19.97 -5.03
C ASN A 169 -23.69 -19.28 -6.30
N THR A 170 -24.96 -19.50 -6.67
CA THR A 170 -25.60 -18.82 -7.80
C THR A 170 -25.88 -17.35 -7.45
N ALA A 171 -26.44 -17.11 -6.27
CA ALA A 171 -26.80 -15.78 -5.78
C ALA A 171 -25.60 -14.90 -5.39
N LYS A 172 -24.46 -15.52 -5.03
CA LYS A 172 -23.27 -14.84 -4.49
C LYS A 172 -23.65 -13.93 -3.33
N LEU A 173 -23.24 -12.66 -3.33
CA LEU A 173 -23.56 -11.71 -2.25
C LEU A 173 -25.06 -11.39 -2.12
N ASN A 174 -25.89 -11.74 -3.12
CA ASN A 174 -27.33 -11.52 -3.11
C ASN A 174 -28.13 -12.67 -2.47
N TYR A 175 -27.46 -13.71 -1.95
CA TYR A 175 -28.16 -14.83 -1.31
C TYR A 175 -29.12 -14.45 -0.17
N PRO A 176 -28.95 -13.34 0.58
CA PRO A 176 -29.91 -13.01 1.64
C PRO A 176 -31.27 -12.52 1.11
N ILE A 177 -31.34 -11.99 -0.12
CA ILE A 177 -32.49 -11.25 -0.65
C ILE A 177 -33.77 -12.08 -0.62
N PHE A 178 -33.73 -13.35 -1.05
CA PHE A 178 -34.95 -14.18 -1.13
C PHE A 178 -35.20 -15.04 0.12
N LYS A 179 -34.63 -14.66 1.27
CA LYS A 179 -34.93 -15.23 2.59
C LYS A 179 -34.78 -16.76 2.66
N VAL A 180 -33.86 -17.31 1.87
CA VAL A 180 -33.49 -18.73 1.91
C VAL A 180 -32.41 -18.93 2.97
N SER A 181 -32.55 -19.97 3.77
CA SER A 181 -31.62 -20.31 4.84
C SER A 181 -31.45 -21.81 4.96
N THR A 182 -30.47 -22.24 5.74
CA THR A 182 -30.29 -23.64 6.09
C THR A 182 -30.01 -23.80 7.58
N ASN A 183 -30.27 -24.99 8.11
CA ASN A 183 -30.00 -25.29 9.50
C ASN A 183 -28.49 -25.21 9.80
N ASN A 184 -28.11 -24.39 10.79
CA ASN A 184 -26.70 -24.13 11.10
C ASN A 184 -25.92 -25.39 11.49
N GLU A 185 -26.54 -26.31 12.25
CA GLU A 185 -25.85 -27.54 12.68
C GLU A 185 -25.61 -28.49 11.50
N GLN A 186 -26.62 -28.67 10.64
CA GLN A 186 -26.47 -29.47 9.41
C GLN A 186 -25.46 -28.83 8.45
N LEU A 187 -25.42 -27.50 8.37
CA LEU A 187 -24.46 -26.77 7.55
C LEU A 187 -23.01 -27.00 8.02
N ASN A 188 -22.75 -26.96 9.34
CA ASN A 188 -21.41 -27.22 9.87
C ASN A 188 -20.93 -28.63 9.46
N GLN A 189 -21.78 -29.65 9.63
CA GLN A 189 -21.47 -31.03 9.23
C GLN A 189 -21.23 -31.16 7.72
N TYR A 190 -22.11 -30.56 6.92
CA TYR A 190 -22.02 -30.58 5.47
C TYR A 190 -20.74 -29.92 4.95
N ILE A 191 -20.30 -28.82 5.60
CA ILE A 191 -19.05 -28.16 5.27
C ILE A 191 -17.86 -29.09 5.55
N ILE A 192 -17.80 -29.75 6.71
CA ILE A 192 -16.71 -30.69 7.05
C ILE A 192 -16.61 -31.80 6.01
N GLU A 193 -17.73 -32.46 5.70
CA GLU A 193 -17.75 -33.52 4.70
C GLU A 193 -17.28 -33.01 3.33
N GLY A 194 -17.76 -31.84 2.91
CA GLY A 194 -17.38 -31.26 1.61
C GLY A 194 -15.91 -30.88 1.50
N ILE A 195 -15.29 -30.37 2.57
CA ILE A 195 -13.86 -30.03 2.52
C ILE A 195 -12.97 -31.28 2.50
N LEU A 196 -13.34 -32.33 3.22
CA LEU A 196 -12.61 -33.60 3.24
C LEU A 196 -12.71 -34.31 1.88
N GLU A 197 -13.88 -34.24 1.22
CA GLU A 197 -14.09 -34.77 -0.15
C GLU A 197 -13.50 -33.89 -1.26
N GLY A 198 -13.02 -32.68 -0.95
CA GLY A 198 -12.41 -31.79 -1.94
C GLY A 198 -13.37 -30.95 -2.78
N ARG A 199 -14.60 -30.71 -2.31
CA ARG A 199 -15.63 -29.90 -3.00
C ARG A 199 -15.38 -28.39 -2.89
N ASP A 200 -14.85 -27.78 -3.95
CA ASP A 200 -14.62 -26.31 -4.04
C ASP A 200 -15.88 -25.46 -3.89
N SER A 201 -17.01 -25.97 -4.36
CA SER A 201 -18.31 -25.28 -4.30
C SER A 201 -18.79 -25.08 -2.86
N THR A 202 -18.51 -26.05 -1.97
CA THR A 202 -18.77 -25.93 -0.53
C THR A 202 -17.96 -24.81 0.11
N VAL A 203 -16.68 -24.66 -0.27
CA VAL A 203 -15.83 -23.56 0.23
C VAL A 203 -16.25 -22.20 -0.36
N SER A 204 -16.74 -22.20 -1.60
CA SER A 204 -17.27 -20.99 -2.24
C SER A 204 -18.49 -20.46 -1.49
N MET A 205 -19.42 -21.34 -1.12
CA MET A 205 -20.55 -21.00 -0.25
C MET A 205 -20.04 -20.53 1.11
N PHE A 206 -19.18 -21.30 1.78
CA PHE A 206 -18.68 -20.97 3.11
C PHE A 206 -18.05 -19.56 3.19
N LYS A 207 -17.28 -19.15 2.18
CA LYS A 207 -16.70 -17.80 2.11
C LYS A 207 -17.76 -16.68 2.10
N LEU A 208 -18.93 -16.92 1.53
CA LEU A 208 -20.05 -15.96 1.55
C LEU A 208 -20.67 -15.85 2.95
N LEU A 209 -20.73 -16.98 3.66
CA LEU A 209 -21.39 -17.10 4.97
C LEU A 209 -20.50 -16.70 6.14
N LEU A 210 -19.17 -16.71 5.98
CA LEU A 210 -18.20 -16.51 7.07
C LEU A 210 -18.44 -15.23 7.89
N LYS A 211 -18.96 -14.17 7.25
CA LYS A 211 -19.25 -12.88 7.90
C LYS A 211 -20.74 -12.68 8.21
N ASP A 212 -21.59 -13.65 7.90
CA ASP A 212 -23.01 -13.56 8.20
C ASP A 212 -23.27 -13.96 9.66
N PRO A 213 -23.77 -13.03 10.50
CA PRO A 213 -24.07 -13.32 11.91
C PRO A 213 -25.16 -14.37 12.12
N GLN A 214 -25.93 -14.74 11.08
CA GLN A 214 -26.90 -15.84 11.15
C GLN A 214 -26.23 -17.20 11.37
N TYR A 215 -25.00 -17.38 10.91
CA TYR A 215 -24.31 -18.67 10.95
C TYR A 215 -23.18 -18.66 11.97
N ASN A 216 -23.16 -19.69 12.81
CA ASN A 216 -22.13 -19.90 13.82
C ASN A 216 -21.27 -21.11 13.44
N PHE A 217 -19.99 -20.86 13.23
CA PHE A 217 -19.00 -21.87 12.82
C PHE A 217 -18.07 -22.31 13.97
N SER A 218 -18.43 -22.06 15.23
CA SER A 218 -17.62 -22.50 16.38
C SER A 218 -17.51 -24.03 16.46
N LYS A 219 -18.58 -24.74 16.09
CA LYS A 219 -18.60 -26.22 16.05
C LYS A 219 -17.68 -26.74 14.95
N LEU A 220 -17.84 -26.24 13.72
CA LEU A 220 -16.94 -26.52 12.59
C LEU A 220 -15.47 -26.26 12.95
N ARG A 221 -15.18 -25.13 13.59
CA ARG A 221 -13.82 -24.78 14.01
C ARG A 221 -13.22 -25.81 14.97
N ASN A 222 -13.96 -26.24 15.98
CA ASN A 222 -13.48 -27.23 16.95
C ASN A 222 -13.28 -28.60 16.30
N GLU A 223 -14.27 -29.09 15.55
CA GLU A 223 -14.20 -30.40 14.88
C GLU A 223 -13.09 -30.44 13.82
N LEU A 224 -12.92 -29.37 13.05
CA LEU A 224 -11.83 -29.25 12.09
C LEU A 224 -10.46 -29.17 12.77
N SER A 225 -10.36 -28.46 13.90
CA SER A 225 -9.12 -28.40 14.68
C SER A 225 -8.70 -29.78 15.18
N ASP A 226 -9.64 -30.51 15.80
CA ASP A 226 -9.41 -31.87 16.29
C ASP A 226 -8.99 -32.82 15.15
N ARG A 227 -9.65 -32.69 13.99
CA ARG A 227 -9.34 -33.48 12.79
C ARG A 227 -7.95 -33.18 12.24
N ILE A 228 -7.51 -31.92 12.22
CA ILE A 228 -6.17 -31.52 11.75
C ILE A 228 -5.08 -32.04 12.69
N GLU A 229 -5.29 -31.98 14.00
CA GLU A 229 -4.31 -32.48 14.98
C GLU A 229 -4.14 -34.01 14.92
N HIS A 230 -5.25 -34.73 14.68
CA HIS A 230 -5.28 -36.18 14.60
C HIS A 230 -5.47 -36.66 13.17
N TRP A 231 -4.84 -35.96 12.21
CA TRP A 231 -5.02 -36.25 10.80
C TRP A 231 -4.56 -37.67 10.48
N PRO A 232 -5.44 -38.55 9.97
CA PRO A 232 -5.05 -39.88 9.56
C PRO A 232 -4.09 -39.81 8.37
N ASP A 233 -3.11 -40.71 8.34
CA ASP A 233 -2.15 -40.84 7.23
C ASP A 233 -2.83 -41.51 6.02
N ASP A 234 -3.90 -40.89 5.51
CA ASP A 234 -4.68 -41.33 4.35
C ASP A 234 -4.57 -40.33 3.17
N ASP A 235 -5.07 -40.74 2.01
CA ASP A 235 -5.10 -39.94 0.76
C ASP A 235 -6.11 -38.77 0.80
N ASP A 236 -6.58 -38.37 1.99
CA ASP A 236 -7.54 -37.29 2.16
C ASP A 236 -7.02 -35.94 1.61
N ASN A 237 -7.96 -35.12 1.14
CA ASN A 237 -7.67 -33.80 0.60
C ASN A 237 -7.21 -32.83 1.71
N LEU A 238 -5.94 -32.40 1.67
CA LEU A 238 -5.39 -31.45 2.65
C LEU A 238 -5.78 -29.99 2.37
N ARG A 239 -6.00 -29.61 1.11
CA ARG A 239 -6.00 -28.19 0.72
C ARG A 239 -7.19 -27.42 1.31
N LEU A 240 -8.39 -28.02 1.27
CA LEU A 240 -9.61 -27.33 1.70
C LEU A 240 -9.73 -27.27 3.23
N PRO A 241 -9.38 -28.33 3.97
CA PRO A 241 -9.22 -28.26 5.42
C PRO A 241 -8.22 -27.18 5.87
N ALA A 242 -7.04 -27.10 5.23
CA ALA A 242 -6.05 -26.06 5.54
C ALA A 242 -6.64 -24.64 5.33
N LEU A 243 -7.27 -24.43 4.18
CA LEU A 243 -7.90 -23.17 3.82
C LEU A 243 -9.02 -22.77 4.80
N VAL A 244 -9.95 -23.67 5.09
CA VAL A 244 -11.09 -23.37 5.97
C VAL A 244 -10.62 -23.14 7.40
N ASN A 245 -9.65 -23.91 7.89
CA ASN A 245 -9.06 -23.68 9.20
C ASN A 245 -8.43 -22.27 9.31
N ARG A 246 -7.68 -21.83 8.28
CA ARG A 246 -7.16 -20.46 8.24
C ARG A 246 -8.29 -19.41 8.21
N LEU A 247 -9.35 -19.65 7.43
CA LEU A 247 -10.47 -18.72 7.32
C LEU A 247 -11.27 -18.58 8.62
N LEU A 248 -11.34 -19.64 9.44
CA LEU A 248 -11.98 -19.63 10.75
C LEU A 248 -11.10 -19.03 11.87
N TYR A 249 -9.87 -18.64 11.54
CA TYR A 249 -8.93 -18.08 12.49
C TYR A 249 -8.97 -16.56 12.49
N ASP A 250 -9.50 -16.00 13.57
CA ASP A 250 -9.65 -14.55 13.76
C ASP A 250 -8.40 -13.87 14.35
N GLY A 251 -7.35 -14.62 14.68
CA GLY A 251 -6.14 -14.07 15.29
C GLY A 251 -5.15 -13.48 14.28
N ASP A 252 -4.30 -12.56 14.74
CA ASP A 252 -3.19 -11.99 13.95
C ASP A 252 -1.86 -12.73 14.15
N ASP A 253 -1.84 -13.73 15.02
CA ASP A 253 -0.66 -14.55 15.26
C ASP A 253 -0.52 -15.69 14.24
N VAL A 254 0.59 -16.43 14.36
CA VAL A 254 0.74 -17.71 13.66
C VAL A 254 -0.35 -18.67 14.17
N LEU A 255 -0.96 -19.40 13.24
CA LEU A 255 -1.94 -20.44 13.53
C LEU A 255 -1.33 -21.45 14.49
N LYS A 256 -2.00 -21.68 15.63
CA LYS A 256 -1.56 -22.69 16.60
C LYS A 256 -1.84 -24.11 16.11
N ILE A 257 -2.92 -24.27 15.35
CA ILE A 257 -3.38 -25.55 14.83
C ILE A 257 -3.24 -25.48 13.31
N HIS A 258 -2.34 -26.28 12.78
CA HIS A 258 -2.14 -26.53 11.35
C HIS A 258 -1.59 -27.96 11.21
N PHE A 259 -1.55 -28.46 9.97
CA PHE A 259 -1.04 -29.80 9.71
C PHE A 259 0.40 -29.99 10.20
N ASP A 260 0.69 -31.19 10.69
CA ASP A 260 2.04 -31.58 11.09
C ASP A 260 3.02 -31.45 9.93
N ALA A 261 4.27 -31.10 10.25
CA ALA A 261 5.29 -30.88 9.25
C ALA A 261 5.54 -32.14 8.41
N SER A 262 5.51 -33.34 9.00
CA SER A 262 5.70 -34.59 8.26
C SER A 262 4.63 -34.82 7.20
N ILE A 263 3.37 -34.52 7.51
CA ILE A 263 2.23 -34.62 6.58
C ILE A 263 2.38 -33.63 5.43
N ILE A 264 2.73 -32.38 5.73
CA ILE A 264 2.94 -31.36 4.70
C ILE A 264 4.13 -31.72 3.82
N ASN A 265 5.25 -32.15 4.40
CA ASN A 265 6.47 -32.42 3.66
C ASN A 265 6.31 -33.62 2.71
N SER A 266 5.47 -34.60 3.05
CA SER A 266 5.22 -35.77 2.19
C SER A 266 4.41 -35.43 0.94
N LYS A 267 3.50 -34.44 0.99
CA LYS A 267 2.58 -34.11 -0.12
C LYS A 267 2.90 -32.80 -0.85
N ALA A 268 3.50 -31.82 -0.17
CA ALA A 268 3.64 -30.45 -0.69
C ALA A 268 4.51 -30.36 -1.95
N SER A 269 5.58 -31.17 -2.06
CA SER A 269 6.44 -31.14 -3.26
C SER A 269 5.65 -31.43 -4.53
N GLY A 270 4.77 -32.44 -4.51
CA GLY A 270 3.95 -32.80 -5.68
C GLY A 270 2.92 -31.73 -6.02
N ILE A 271 2.33 -31.10 -4.99
CA ILE A 271 1.36 -30.01 -5.16
C ILE A 271 2.03 -28.77 -5.76
N CYS A 272 3.20 -28.38 -5.25
CA CYS A 272 3.89 -27.17 -5.69
C CYS A 272 4.51 -27.32 -7.10
N SER A 273 4.82 -28.54 -7.54
CA SER A 273 5.30 -28.82 -8.90
C SER A 273 4.18 -29.12 -9.90
N ALA A 274 2.91 -29.12 -9.47
CA ALA A 274 1.78 -29.45 -10.34
C ALA A 274 1.58 -28.38 -11.43
N PRO A 275 0.99 -28.74 -12.59
CA PRO A 275 0.59 -27.75 -13.59
C PRO A 275 -0.32 -26.67 -12.99
N TRP A 276 -0.24 -25.44 -13.51
CA TRP A 276 -0.96 -24.29 -12.96
C TRP A 276 -2.46 -24.54 -12.71
N GLY A 277 -3.15 -25.28 -13.59
CA GLY A 277 -4.57 -25.60 -13.40
C GLY A 277 -4.87 -26.36 -12.10
N GLU A 278 -3.94 -27.22 -11.68
CA GLU A 278 -4.02 -27.96 -10.41
C GLU A 278 -3.46 -27.13 -9.25
N PHE A 279 -2.29 -26.52 -9.42
CA PHE A 279 -1.67 -25.73 -8.35
C PHE A 279 -2.52 -24.51 -7.96
N SER A 280 -3.22 -23.90 -8.91
CA SER A 280 -4.08 -22.72 -8.67
C SER A 280 -5.37 -23.00 -7.89
N LYS A 281 -5.72 -24.26 -7.63
CA LYS A 281 -6.90 -24.62 -6.82
C LYS A 281 -6.84 -23.98 -5.42
N ASN A 282 -8.01 -23.65 -4.87
CA ASN A 282 -8.12 -23.00 -3.56
C ASN A 282 -7.48 -23.86 -2.46
N GLY A 283 -6.69 -23.25 -1.58
CA GLY A 283 -6.06 -23.93 -0.44
C GLY A 283 -4.70 -24.54 -0.73
N ASN A 284 -4.29 -24.68 -1.99
CA ASN A 284 -2.92 -25.08 -2.31
C ASN A 284 -1.90 -24.00 -1.91
N GLU A 285 -2.33 -22.73 -1.85
CA GLU A 285 -1.53 -21.66 -1.26
C GLU A 285 -1.21 -21.90 0.22
N ASP A 286 -2.13 -22.52 0.97
CA ASP A 286 -1.93 -22.85 2.39
C ASP A 286 -0.91 -23.97 2.54
N ILE A 287 -1.00 -25.00 1.72
CA ILE A 287 -0.05 -26.12 1.73
C ILE A 287 1.36 -25.63 1.36
N ALA A 288 1.48 -24.81 0.32
CA ALA A 288 2.76 -24.23 -0.07
C ALA A 288 3.32 -23.30 1.02
N ALA A 289 2.48 -22.47 1.64
CA ALA A 289 2.90 -21.60 2.72
C ALA A 289 3.36 -22.38 3.98
N MET A 290 2.65 -23.44 4.37
CA MET A 290 3.08 -24.34 5.45
C MET A 290 4.41 -25.02 5.12
N TYR A 291 4.59 -25.50 3.89
CA TYR A 291 5.83 -26.15 3.47
C TYR A 291 7.03 -25.20 3.54
N ILE A 292 6.83 -23.94 3.12
CA ILE A 292 7.85 -22.90 3.23
C ILE A 292 8.09 -22.53 4.69
N ALA A 293 7.03 -22.43 5.51
CA ALA A 293 7.15 -22.17 6.94
C ALA A 293 8.03 -23.24 7.63
N ASN A 294 7.87 -24.51 7.26
CA ASN A 294 8.65 -25.65 7.76
C ASN A 294 10.14 -25.63 7.37
N GLY A 295 10.60 -24.66 6.57
CA GLY A 295 12.02 -24.49 6.23
C GLY A 295 12.41 -25.02 4.87
N TYR A 296 11.45 -25.50 4.08
CA TYR A 296 11.70 -25.91 2.71
C TYR A 296 11.58 -24.73 1.75
N ASP A 297 12.22 -24.87 0.59
CA ASP A 297 12.11 -23.93 -0.51
C ASP A 297 11.66 -24.67 -1.76
N VAL A 298 10.97 -23.97 -2.66
CA VAL A 298 10.43 -24.56 -3.89
C VAL A 298 11.13 -23.94 -5.09
N PRO A 299 11.92 -24.72 -5.87
CA PRO A 299 12.55 -24.22 -7.08
C PRO A 299 11.52 -24.02 -8.20
N HIS A 300 11.86 -23.16 -9.17
CA HIS A 300 11.02 -22.86 -10.34
C HIS A 300 9.58 -22.46 -9.98
N PHE A 301 9.43 -21.67 -8.92
CA PHE A 301 8.12 -21.34 -8.35
C PHE A 301 7.28 -20.45 -9.28
N GLU A 302 5.99 -20.72 -9.40
CA GLU A 302 5.08 -20.00 -10.30
C GLU A 302 4.71 -18.60 -9.76
N ASP A 303 5.05 -17.56 -10.54
CA ASP A 303 4.89 -16.15 -10.15
C ASP A 303 3.44 -15.79 -9.81
N LYS A 304 2.47 -16.39 -10.51
CA LYS A 304 1.04 -16.15 -10.29
C LYS A 304 0.57 -16.58 -8.90
N MET A 305 1.29 -17.48 -8.22
CA MET A 305 0.96 -17.90 -6.85
C MET A 305 1.53 -16.96 -5.77
N VAL A 306 2.62 -16.25 -6.09
CA VAL A 306 3.36 -15.41 -5.12
C VAL A 306 2.46 -14.43 -4.38
N PRO A 307 1.56 -13.67 -5.02
CA PRO A 307 0.67 -12.75 -4.30
C PRO A 307 -0.29 -13.44 -3.33
N ARG A 308 -0.74 -14.67 -3.64
CA ARG A 308 -1.67 -15.41 -2.78
C ARG A 308 -0.96 -15.86 -1.51
N ILE A 309 0.21 -16.48 -1.66
CA ILE A 309 1.01 -16.97 -0.51
C ILE A 309 1.53 -15.81 0.33
N SER A 310 2.06 -14.76 -0.29
CA SER A 310 2.65 -13.63 0.44
C SER A 310 1.67 -12.96 1.41
N LYS A 311 0.37 -12.98 1.08
CA LYS A 311 -0.70 -12.42 1.92
C LYS A 311 -1.09 -13.31 3.11
N ILE A 312 -0.74 -14.60 3.07
CA ILE A 312 -1.20 -15.60 4.05
C ILE A 312 -0.06 -16.27 4.82
N ILE A 313 1.19 -16.17 4.35
CA ILE A 313 2.33 -16.92 4.90
C ILE A 313 2.61 -16.58 6.37
N GLU A 314 2.28 -15.36 6.81
CA GLU A 314 2.38 -14.96 8.23
C GLU A 314 1.43 -15.72 9.17
N LYS A 315 0.42 -16.42 8.63
CA LYS A 315 -0.38 -17.37 9.40
C LYS A 315 0.37 -18.66 9.72
N TYR A 316 1.51 -18.92 9.09
CA TYR A 316 2.30 -20.14 9.28
C TYR A 316 3.74 -19.87 9.76
N ILE A 317 4.27 -18.67 9.54
CA ILE A 317 5.61 -18.29 10.02
C ILE A 317 5.69 -16.80 10.34
N VAL A 318 6.40 -16.43 11.41
CA VAL A 318 6.68 -15.03 11.72
C VAL A 318 7.57 -14.41 10.63
N TYR A 319 7.26 -13.20 10.16
CA TYR A 319 8.00 -12.56 9.07
C TYR A 319 9.51 -12.43 9.33
N THR A 320 9.92 -12.22 10.58
CA THR A 320 11.33 -12.29 11.00
C THR A 320 12.02 -13.62 10.65
N GLU A 321 11.34 -14.75 10.85
CA GLU A 321 11.89 -16.07 10.53
C GLU A 321 11.87 -16.35 9.03
N LEU A 322 10.90 -15.77 8.31
CA LEU A 322 10.86 -15.84 6.85
C LEU A 322 12.02 -15.08 6.22
N ILE A 323 12.27 -13.83 6.64
CA ILE A 323 13.30 -12.98 6.03
C ILE A 323 14.74 -13.43 6.37
N LYS A 324 14.92 -14.26 7.40
CA LYS A 324 16.19 -14.98 7.64
C LYS A 324 16.55 -15.96 6.52
N ARG A 325 15.56 -16.36 5.71
CA ARG A 325 15.67 -17.37 4.65
C ARG A 325 15.31 -16.73 3.31
N LEU A 326 16.29 -16.12 2.66
CA LEU A 326 16.06 -15.31 1.46
C LEU A 326 15.88 -16.13 0.17
N GLY A 327 16.30 -17.39 0.13
CA GLY A 327 16.21 -18.23 -1.08
C GLY A 327 17.18 -17.82 -2.20
N ASN A 328 17.12 -18.54 -3.32
CA ASN A 328 17.83 -18.20 -4.56
C ASN A 328 16.84 -17.57 -5.56
N SER A 329 17.33 -16.84 -6.56
CA SER A 329 16.50 -15.99 -7.44
C SER A 329 15.30 -16.67 -8.13
N ASP A 330 15.33 -17.99 -8.32
CA ASP A 330 14.28 -18.76 -8.97
C ASP A 330 13.35 -19.53 -8.01
N THR A 331 13.51 -19.34 -6.69
CA THR A 331 12.79 -20.09 -5.67
C THR A 331 11.63 -19.32 -5.04
N ALA A 332 10.74 -20.03 -4.35
CA ALA A 332 9.61 -19.44 -3.65
C ALA A 332 10.03 -18.44 -2.56
N LEU A 333 11.04 -18.78 -1.75
CA LEU A 333 11.52 -17.90 -0.67
C LEU A 333 11.98 -16.54 -1.21
N PHE A 334 12.72 -16.52 -2.31
CA PHE A 334 13.18 -15.28 -2.93
C PHE A 334 11.99 -14.44 -3.42
N LYS A 335 11.12 -15.06 -4.22
CA LYS A 335 9.99 -14.35 -4.85
C LYS A 335 8.99 -13.83 -3.82
N ILE A 336 8.72 -14.59 -2.75
CA ILE A 336 7.82 -14.17 -1.67
C ILE A 336 8.45 -13.05 -0.84
N ASN A 337 9.72 -13.18 -0.41
CA ASN A 337 10.38 -12.12 0.35
C ASN A 337 10.47 -10.82 -0.47
N GLN A 338 10.83 -10.92 -1.75
CA GLN A 338 10.87 -9.79 -2.67
C GLN A 338 9.47 -9.15 -2.79
N TYR A 339 8.45 -9.94 -3.12
CA TYR A 339 7.07 -9.44 -3.25
C TYR A 339 6.58 -8.76 -1.98
N MET A 340 6.86 -9.34 -0.80
CA MET A 340 6.47 -8.77 0.48
C MET A 340 7.13 -7.41 0.74
N ILE A 341 8.41 -7.23 0.41
CA ILE A 341 9.08 -5.93 0.54
C ILE A 341 8.50 -4.93 -0.47
N GLU A 342 8.40 -5.30 -1.74
CA GLU A 342 7.88 -4.44 -2.82
C GLU A 342 6.45 -3.94 -2.56
N ASN A 343 5.61 -4.80 -1.97
CA ASN A 343 4.19 -4.52 -1.72
C ASN A 343 3.91 -4.14 -0.26
N CYS A 344 4.96 -3.94 0.56
CA CYS A 344 4.85 -3.60 1.97
C CYS A 344 3.94 -4.55 2.79
N VAL A 345 4.06 -5.85 2.52
CA VAL A 345 3.36 -6.93 3.24
C VAL A 345 4.26 -7.46 4.35
N GLY A 346 3.67 -7.96 5.44
CA GLY A 346 4.40 -8.41 6.63
C GLY A 346 4.13 -7.50 7.83
N ASN A 347 3.96 -8.10 9.01
CA ASN A 347 3.58 -7.40 10.24
C ASN A 347 4.58 -7.65 11.37
N LYS A 348 5.05 -8.89 11.56
CA LYS A 348 5.85 -9.28 12.73
C LYS A 348 7.33 -9.41 12.41
N LEU A 349 8.02 -8.28 12.55
CA LEU A 349 9.43 -8.14 12.24
C LEU A 349 10.23 -7.76 13.50
N ASP A 350 11.40 -8.36 13.67
CA ASP A 350 12.46 -7.87 14.54
C ASP A 350 13.29 -6.82 13.80
N PRO A 351 13.11 -5.52 14.11
CA PRO A 351 13.81 -4.46 13.41
C PRO A 351 15.33 -4.48 13.69
N LYS A 352 15.79 -5.02 14.82
CA LYS A 352 17.23 -5.13 15.10
C LYS A 352 17.91 -6.16 14.19
N TYR A 353 17.27 -7.30 14.00
CA TYR A 353 17.75 -8.31 13.06
C TYR A 353 17.88 -7.72 11.66
N VAL A 354 16.85 -6.98 11.21
CA VAL A 354 16.86 -6.35 9.88
C VAL A 354 17.96 -5.31 9.78
N ALA A 355 18.15 -4.45 10.78
CA ALA A 355 19.25 -3.47 10.78
C ALA A 355 20.62 -4.13 10.58
N GLN A 356 20.88 -5.24 11.28
CA GLN A 356 22.15 -5.98 11.15
C GLN A 356 22.34 -6.64 9.78
N ASN A 357 21.24 -6.97 9.10
CA ASN A 357 21.27 -7.75 7.86
C ASN A 357 20.79 -6.94 6.64
N ILE A 358 20.60 -5.63 6.77
CA ILE A 358 19.90 -4.81 5.76
C ILE A 358 20.59 -4.85 4.41
N GLN A 359 21.93 -4.79 4.39
CA GLN A 359 22.72 -4.86 3.15
C GLN A 359 22.64 -6.25 2.51
N ARG A 360 22.66 -7.31 3.32
CA ARG A 360 22.48 -8.69 2.84
C ARG A 360 21.09 -8.87 2.22
N ILE A 361 20.05 -8.38 2.88
CA ILE A 361 18.66 -8.45 2.40
C ILE A 361 18.53 -7.69 1.07
N LYS A 362 19.01 -6.44 1.03
CA LYS A 362 19.02 -5.59 -0.18
C LYS A 362 19.65 -6.31 -1.36
N ASN A 363 20.86 -6.81 -1.18
CA ASN A 363 21.65 -7.41 -2.25
C ASN A 363 21.09 -8.77 -2.68
N ALA A 364 20.71 -9.61 -1.73
CA ALA A 364 20.22 -10.96 -2.05
C ALA A 364 18.86 -10.93 -2.76
N LEU A 365 17.99 -9.97 -2.46
CA LEU A 365 16.69 -9.82 -3.12
C LEU A 365 16.73 -8.86 -4.32
N SER A 366 17.89 -8.27 -4.63
CA SER A 366 18.07 -7.28 -5.71
C SER A 366 17.07 -6.11 -5.66
N VAL A 367 16.66 -5.68 -4.46
CA VAL A 367 15.72 -4.56 -4.26
C VAL A 367 16.45 -3.23 -4.10
N THR A 368 15.84 -2.14 -4.55
CA THR A 368 16.40 -0.79 -4.40
C THR A 368 16.29 -0.31 -2.95
N SER A 369 17.14 0.64 -2.55
CA SER A 369 17.08 1.25 -1.21
C SER A 369 15.72 1.88 -0.92
N GLU A 370 15.13 2.57 -1.91
CA GLU A 370 13.82 3.20 -1.78
C GLU A 370 12.73 2.18 -1.42
N VAL A 371 12.66 1.07 -2.16
CA VAL A 371 11.68 0.01 -1.93
C VAL A 371 11.93 -0.68 -0.58
N LEU A 372 13.19 -0.96 -0.25
CA LEU A 372 13.61 -1.59 1.00
C LEU A 372 13.21 -0.76 2.22
N PHE A 373 13.54 0.53 2.23
CA PHE A 373 13.26 1.42 3.35
C PHE A 373 11.78 1.82 3.41
N LYS A 374 11.06 1.88 2.29
CA LYS A 374 9.61 2.02 2.29
C LYS A 374 8.92 0.92 3.09
N GLN A 375 9.39 -0.33 2.97
CA GLN A 375 8.91 -1.42 3.82
C GLN A 375 9.33 -1.22 5.28
N PHE A 376 10.63 -1.09 5.56
CA PHE A 376 11.10 -1.16 6.94
C PHE A 376 10.81 0.07 7.80
N ASN A 377 10.60 1.24 7.21
CA ASN A 377 10.20 2.46 7.94
C ASN A 377 8.84 2.35 8.65
N ARG A 378 8.12 1.23 8.48
CA ARG A 378 6.92 0.88 9.26
C ARG A 378 7.22 0.47 10.71
N TRP A 379 8.47 0.11 11.04
CA TRP A 379 8.88 -0.30 12.39
C TRP A 379 9.76 0.75 13.06
N SER A 380 9.60 0.89 14.39
CA SER A 380 10.45 1.74 15.22
C SER A 380 11.54 0.91 15.91
N LEU A 381 12.71 1.51 16.11
CA LEU A 381 13.83 0.89 16.81
C LEU A 381 13.89 1.38 18.26
N LYS A 382 14.18 0.46 19.18
CA LYS A 382 14.45 0.76 20.59
C LYS A 382 15.86 0.28 20.93
N TRP A 383 16.67 1.20 21.44
CA TRP A 383 18.07 0.99 21.74
C TRP A 383 18.35 1.00 23.24
N ASN A 384 19.31 0.18 23.66
CA ASN A 384 19.88 0.13 25.00
C ASN A 384 21.39 0.42 24.95
N GLU A 385 22.05 0.47 26.10
CA GLU A 385 23.49 0.78 26.23
C GLU A 385 24.38 -0.19 25.44
N ASN A 386 24.07 -1.48 25.44
CA ASN A 386 24.82 -2.47 24.67
C ASN A 386 24.72 -2.20 23.16
N ASP A 387 23.54 -1.78 22.68
CA ASP A 387 23.36 -1.44 21.27
C ASP A 387 24.18 -0.21 20.87
N ILE A 388 24.28 0.80 21.75
CA ILE A 388 25.11 2.00 21.53
C ILE A 388 26.57 1.59 21.37
N SER A 389 27.10 0.74 22.25
CA SER A 389 28.48 0.24 22.13
C SER A 389 28.73 -0.59 20.86
N SER A 390 27.68 -1.17 20.28
CA SER A 390 27.72 -2.04 19.10
C SER A 390 27.12 -1.40 17.84
N TYR A 391 27.03 -0.07 17.81
CA TYR A 391 26.31 0.71 16.78
C TYR A 391 26.69 0.33 15.33
N ARG A 392 27.98 0.03 15.08
CA ARG A 392 28.48 -0.35 13.74
C ARG A 392 27.86 -1.63 13.19
N SER A 393 27.35 -2.50 14.06
CA SER A 393 26.64 -3.72 13.62
C SER A 393 25.26 -3.40 13.05
N TYR A 394 24.67 -2.25 13.38
CA TYR A 394 23.33 -1.84 12.96
C TYR A 394 23.37 -0.75 11.91
N VAL A 395 24.24 0.25 12.08
CA VAL A 395 24.33 1.43 11.21
C VAL A 395 25.51 1.24 10.27
N LEU A 396 25.23 0.70 9.09
CA LEU A 396 26.27 0.36 8.12
C LEU A 396 26.71 1.60 7.30
N GLU A 397 28.01 1.90 7.32
CA GLU A 397 28.62 3.02 6.58
C GLU A 397 28.24 3.08 5.09
N PRO A 398 28.24 1.97 4.31
CA PRO A 398 27.89 2.00 2.90
C PRO A 398 26.45 2.47 2.59
N LEU A 399 25.60 2.59 3.61
CA LEU A 399 24.19 2.95 3.48
C LEU A 399 23.86 4.33 4.05
N PHE A 400 24.84 5.15 4.46
CA PHE A 400 24.55 6.47 5.03
C PHE A 400 23.71 7.38 4.11
N GLU A 401 24.08 7.51 2.83
CA GLU A 401 23.30 8.29 1.86
C GLU A 401 21.92 7.67 1.59
N ASP A 402 21.83 6.34 1.63
CA ASP A 402 20.56 5.63 1.52
C ASP A 402 19.64 5.93 2.73
N TYR A 403 20.17 5.92 3.96
CA TYR A 403 19.40 6.26 5.17
C TYR A 403 18.91 7.71 5.11
N LYS A 404 19.80 8.64 4.73
CA LYS A 404 19.49 10.07 4.58
C LYS A 404 18.41 10.34 3.53
N SER A 405 18.45 9.61 2.41
CA SER A 405 17.50 9.79 1.31
C SER A 405 16.13 9.15 1.57
N ASN A 406 16.02 8.26 2.57
CA ASN A 406 14.80 7.50 2.87
C ASN A 406 14.36 7.65 4.34
N PRO A 407 13.96 8.85 4.78
CA PRO A 407 13.59 9.12 6.17
C PRO A 407 12.33 8.34 6.60
N GLY A 408 12.28 7.97 7.88
CA GLY A 408 11.17 7.26 8.50
C GLY A 408 11.59 6.51 9.77
N ASN A 409 10.63 5.92 10.49
CA ASN A 409 10.85 5.42 11.86
C ASN A 409 12.07 4.50 12.04
N PHE A 410 12.38 3.69 11.02
CA PHE A 410 13.48 2.74 11.07
C PHE A 410 14.82 3.42 10.77
N THR A 411 14.93 4.16 9.66
CA THR A 411 16.15 4.89 9.30
C THR A 411 16.47 5.99 10.31
N ASP A 412 15.47 6.75 10.76
CA ASP A 412 15.61 7.75 11.81
C ASP A 412 16.12 7.13 13.12
N GLY A 413 15.60 5.93 13.45
CA GLY A 413 16.07 5.15 14.59
C GLY A 413 17.54 4.75 14.48
N LEU A 414 18.00 4.33 13.30
CA LEU A 414 19.41 4.01 13.05
C LEU A 414 20.31 5.24 13.16
N ILE A 415 19.91 6.35 12.55
CA ILE A 415 20.69 7.59 12.60
C ILE A 415 20.78 8.09 14.05
N ALA A 416 19.67 8.03 14.80
CA ALA A 416 19.66 8.40 16.22
C ALA A 416 20.59 7.51 17.08
N LEU A 417 20.73 6.22 16.77
CA LEU A 417 21.72 5.35 17.42
C LEU A 417 23.15 5.83 17.16
N ALA A 418 23.47 6.13 15.91
CA ALA A 418 24.79 6.62 15.54
C ALA A 418 25.10 7.99 16.17
N VAL A 419 24.13 8.90 16.24
CA VAL A 419 24.30 10.19 16.94
C VAL A 419 24.64 9.98 18.41
N LYS A 420 23.90 9.13 19.13
CA LYS A 420 24.20 8.82 20.54
C LYS A 420 25.58 8.19 20.73
N ALA A 421 25.94 7.24 19.87
CA ALA A 421 27.27 6.63 19.91
C ALA A 421 28.39 7.62 19.58
N MET A 422 28.11 8.64 18.75
CA MET A 422 29.04 9.72 18.44
C MET A 422 29.28 10.64 19.65
N GLU A 423 28.22 10.96 20.40
CA GLU A 423 28.30 11.80 21.61
C GLU A 423 29.18 11.17 22.72
N GLU A 424 29.36 9.84 22.70
CA GLU A 424 30.23 9.10 23.63
C GLU A 424 31.68 8.98 23.14
N GLN A 425 31.99 9.46 21.92
CA GLN A 425 33.35 9.39 21.39
C GLN A 425 34.31 10.32 22.15
N SER A 426 35.54 9.85 22.33
CA SER A 426 36.61 10.66 22.88
C SER A 426 36.94 11.82 21.95
N GLU A 427 37.41 12.91 22.54
CA GLU A 427 37.99 14.04 21.83
C GLU A 427 39.08 13.56 20.82
N GLY A 428 39.01 14.06 19.59
CA GLY A 428 39.89 13.72 18.46
C GLY A 428 39.47 12.52 17.63
N PHE A 429 38.24 12.01 17.80
CA PHE A 429 37.78 10.82 17.07
C PHE A 429 37.76 11.01 15.55
N LEU A 430 37.59 12.24 15.05
CA LEU A 430 37.64 12.54 13.61
C LEU A 430 39.07 12.56 13.03
N THR A 431 40.09 12.30 13.84
CA THR A 431 41.48 12.21 13.35
C THR A 431 41.90 10.80 12.94
N SER A 432 41.17 9.77 13.39
CA SER A 432 41.58 8.37 13.24
C SER A 432 40.46 7.41 12.82
N ASP A 433 39.19 7.84 12.88
CA ASP A 433 38.06 6.94 12.64
C ASP A 433 37.27 7.28 11.37
N ASN A 434 37.60 6.55 10.29
CA ASN A 434 36.96 6.73 8.98
C ASN A 434 35.44 6.59 9.01
N TYR A 435 34.89 5.74 9.88
CA TYR A 435 33.45 5.59 10.01
C TYR A 435 32.79 6.92 10.38
N TRP A 436 33.35 7.60 11.38
CA TRP A 436 32.81 8.86 11.86
C TRP A 436 33.07 10.02 10.92
N ILE A 437 34.21 10.01 10.21
CA ILE A 437 34.48 10.96 9.13
C ILE A 437 33.39 10.85 8.06
N SER A 438 33.11 9.64 7.58
CA SER A 438 32.03 9.40 6.60
C SER A 438 30.66 9.80 7.16
N PHE A 439 30.37 9.49 8.42
CA PHE A 439 29.08 9.83 9.05
C PHE A 439 28.87 11.35 9.12
N VAL A 440 29.88 12.09 9.59
CA VAL A 440 29.83 13.56 9.67
C VAL A 440 29.69 14.17 8.28
N LYS A 441 30.46 13.71 7.28
CA LYS A 441 30.35 14.22 5.91
C LYS A 441 28.94 14.10 5.32
N VAL A 442 28.23 12.99 5.62
CA VAL A 442 26.89 12.74 5.09
C VAL A 442 25.80 13.50 5.86
N PHE A 443 25.86 13.51 7.20
CA PHE A 443 24.75 13.95 8.04
C PHE A 443 24.92 15.35 8.62
N LEU A 444 26.11 15.95 8.62
CA LEU A 444 26.29 17.31 9.14
C LEU A 444 25.44 18.33 8.36
N GLY A 445 24.75 19.20 9.09
CA GLY A 445 23.85 20.21 8.52
C GLY A 445 22.44 19.68 8.25
N THR A 446 22.18 18.40 8.54
CA THR A 446 20.81 17.84 8.52
C THR A 446 20.11 18.06 9.86
N GLN A 447 18.81 17.73 9.92
CA GLN A 447 18.05 17.73 11.18
C GLN A 447 18.60 16.76 12.24
N TYR A 448 19.33 15.71 11.82
CA TYR A 448 19.87 14.70 12.73
C TYR A 448 21.18 15.13 13.38
N LEU A 449 22.00 15.89 12.64
CA LEU A 449 23.30 16.38 13.11
C LEU A 449 23.43 17.88 12.80
N PRO A 450 22.88 18.74 13.67
CA PRO A 450 22.88 20.18 13.45
C PRO A 450 24.30 20.76 13.38
N SER A 451 24.46 21.81 12.57
CA SER A 451 25.68 22.62 12.41
C SER A 451 26.24 23.17 13.73
N THR A 452 25.37 23.45 14.70
CA THR A 452 25.74 24.03 16.00
C THR A 452 26.28 23.02 17.01
N ASN A 453 26.59 21.79 16.58
CA ASN A 453 27.10 20.76 17.47
C ASN A 453 28.45 21.19 18.08
N LYS A 454 28.48 21.27 19.42
CA LYS A 454 29.66 21.72 20.18
C LYS A 454 30.84 20.77 20.00
N GLN A 455 30.62 19.47 20.13
CA GLN A 455 31.65 18.44 19.99
C GLN A 455 32.31 18.52 18.60
N LEU A 456 31.52 18.66 17.54
CA LEU A 456 32.06 18.81 16.17
C LEU A 456 32.81 20.13 15.96
N THR A 457 32.43 21.19 16.67
CA THR A 457 33.19 22.45 16.66
C THR A 457 34.55 22.26 17.34
N GLU A 458 34.62 21.50 18.43
CA GLU A 458 35.88 21.14 19.11
C GLU A 458 36.74 20.28 18.18
N GLU A 459 36.19 19.27 17.51
CA GLU A 459 36.92 18.48 16.50
C GLU A 459 37.48 19.36 15.35
N LEU A 460 36.70 20.35 14.87
CA LEU A 460 37.18 21.31 13.88
C LEU A 460 38.41 22.09 14.38
N THR A 461 38.42 22.53 15.64
CA THR A 461 39.58 23.24 16.19
C THR A 461 40.84 22.37 16.21
N GLN A 462 40.69 21.06 16.43
CA GLN A 462 41.82 20.14 16.38
C GLN A 462 42.36 19.92 14.97
N GLN A 463 41.48 19.81 13.98
CA GLN A 463 41.89 19.74 12.58
C GLN A 463 42.69 21.00 12.18
N LEU A 464 42.27 22.17 12.67
CA LEU A 464 42.98 23.43 12.47
C LEU A 464 44.31 23.50 13.24
N ASP A 465 44.38 22.98 14.47
CA ASP A 465 45.63 22.87 15.23
C ASP A 465 46.63 21.92 14.58
N TYR A 466 46.16 20.90 13.86
CA TYR A 466 47.01 20.06 13.04
C TYR A 466 47.61 20.83 11.86
N VAL A 467 46.82 21.66 11.16
CA VAL A 467 47.34 22.55 10.10
C VAL A 467 48.41 23.49 10.65
N ILE A 468 48.17 24.06 11.83
CA ILE A 468 49.16 24.89 12.53
C ILE A 468 50.43 24.10 12.83
N SER A 469 50.32 22.90 13.40
CA SER A 469 51.49 22.16 13.89
C SER A 469 52.31 21.51 12.78
N TYR A 470 51.67 20.98 11.74
CA TYR A 470 52.30 20.11 10.75
C TYR A 470 52.33 20.68 9.33
N ASN A 471 51.77 21.87 9.11
CA ASN A 471 51.72 22.49 7.78
C ASN A 471 51.05 21.58 6.73
N GLY A 472 49.95 20.93 7.10
CA GLY A 472 49.21 20.04 6.21
C GLY A 472 47.79 19.79 6.68
N ILE A 473 46.92 19.36 5.77
CA ILE A 473 45.52 19.02 6.03
C ILE A 473 45.39 17.50 6.00
N ARG A 474 44.73 16.91 7.01
CA ARG A 474 44.51 15.44 7.07
C ARG A 474 43.49 14.97 6.04
N ASP A 475 42.34 15.64 6.02
CA ASP A 475 41.21 15.38 5.13
C ASP A 475 40.58 16.72 4.73
N GLU A 476 40.81 17.14 3.49
CA GLU A 476 40.37 18.44 2.98
C GLU A 476 38.85 18.54 2.87
N GLU A 477 38.20 17.45 2.47
CA GLU A 477 36.75 17.39 2.35
C GLU A 477 36.08 17.47 3.73
N LEU A 478 36.63 16.79 4.74
CA LEU A 478 36.13 16.88 6.11
C LEU A 478 36.30 18.29 6.67
N LEU A 479 37.48 18.88 6.50
CA LEU A 479 37.75 20.24 6.96
C LEU A 479 36.79 21.24 6.29
N HIS A 480 36.58 21.11 4.98
CA HIS A 480 35.62 21.91 4.24
C HIS A 480 34.18 21.69 4.73
N CYS A 481 33.78 20.43 4.99
CA CYS A 481 32.45 20.08 5.50
C CYS A 481 32.18 20.74 6.86
N LEU A 482 33.12 20.64 7.80
CA LEU A 482 33.03 21.25 9.13
C LEU A 482 32.99 22.79 9.05
N LEU A 483 33.81 23.40 8.19
CA LEU A 483 33.88 24.86 8.03
C LEU A 483 32.64 25.45 7.34
N SER A 484 32.05 24.72 6.40
CA SER A 484 30.89 25.17 5.62
C SER A 484 29.59 25.12 6.41
N ASN A 485 29.48 24.17 7.34
CA ASN A 485 28.30 23.98 8.17
C ASN A 485 28.32 24.84 9.44
N SER A 486 28.71 26.12 9.33
CA SER A 486 28.58 27.17 10.37
C SER A 486 28.80 26.65 11.80
N PRO A 487 30.06 26.40 12.22
CA PRO A 487 30.38 25.87 13.53
C PRO A 487 29.79 26.75 14.64
N ASN A 488 29.77 26.27 15.89
CA ASN A 488 29.33 27.09 17.01
C ASN A 488 30.13 28.40 17.07
N ASP A 489 29.50 29.51 16.65
CA ASP A 489 30.17 30.78 16.40
C ASP A 489 30.96 31.26 17.63
N ALA A 490 30.42 31.07 18.82
CA ALA A 490 31.08 31.52 20.05
C ALA A 490 32.40 30.76 20.27
N ILE A 491 32.40 29.44 20.14
CA ILE A 491 33.59 28.60 20.33
C ILE A 491 34.58 28.87 19.19
N PHE A 492 34.11 28.89 17.96
CA PHE A 492 34.95 29.04 16.78
C PHE A 492 35.61 30.42 16.70
N ILE A 493 34.88 31.50 16.96
CA ILE A 493 35.42 32.86 17.01
C ILE A 493 36.37 33.01 18.20
N SER A 494 36.08 32.40 19.35
CA SER A 494 37.01 32.39 20.49
C SER A 494 38.33 31.70 20.13
N TYR A 495 38.27 30.54 19.48
CA TYR A 495 39.45 29.81 19.00
C TYR A 495 40.27 30.65 18.01
N LEU A 496 39.63 31.25 17.01
CA LEU A 496 40.33 32.08 16.02
C LEU A 496 40.99 33.30 16.66
N ASN A 497 40.32 33.98 17.60
CA ASN A 497 40.91 35.09 18.35
C ASN A 497 42.13 34.67 19.16
N ASP A 498 42.05 33.52 19.85
CA ASP A 498 43.18 32.96 20.58
C ASP A 498 44.37 32.74 19.64
N LYS A 499 44.21 31.91 18.60
CA LYS A 499 45.31 31.58 17.67
C LYS A 499 45.85 32.78 16.92
N MET A 500 45.01 33.76 16.58
CA MET A 500 45.45 35.03 16.01
C MET A 500 46.48 35.73 16.92
N SER A 501 46.23 35.76 18.22
CA SER A 501 47.07 36.47 19.20
C SER A 501 48.26 35.63 19.70
N THR A 502 48.07 34.34 19.93
CA THR A 502 49.05 33.44 20.55
C THR A 502 49.99 32.80 19.54
N TYR A 503 49.55 32.63 18.28
CA TYR A 503 50.35 31.97 17.24
C TYR A 503 50.66 32.90 16.06
N PHE A 504 49.65 33.36 15.31
CA PHE A 504 49.87 34.05 14.03
C PHE A 504 50.49 35.45 14.17
N ALA A 505 50.31 36.12 15.31
CA ALA A 505 50.97 37.38 15.60
C ALA A 505 52.44 37.23 16.04
N GLN A 506 52.94 36.00 16.24
CA GLN A 506 54.25 35.73 16.85
C GLN A 506 55.15 34.79 16.04
N ASN A 507 54.59 34.07 15.05
CA ASN A 507 55.31 33.03 14.30
C ASN A 507 55.10 33.21 12.80
N ASP A 508 56.19 33.14 12.03
CA ASP A 508 56.15 33.26 10.57
C ASP A 508 55.29 32.16 9.96
N VAL A 509 54.30 32.57 9.16
CA VAL A 509 53.38 31.66 8.48
C VAL A 509 53.97 31.17 7.15
N THR A 510 53.62 29.95 6.77
CA THR A 510 53.87 29.38 5.45
C THR A 510 52.73 29.72 4.49
N SER A 511 52.95 29.57 3.18
CA SER A 511 51.89 29.69 2.18
C SER A 511 50.70 28.78 2.51
N ASP A 512 50.94 27.52 2.87
CA ASP A 512 49.88 26.52 3.06
C ASP A 512 49.00 26.83 4.28
N ARG A 513 49.61 27.27 5.40
CA ARG A 513 48.85 27.76 6.56
C ARG A 513 48.07 29.02 6.22
N PHE A 514 48.64 29.92 5.41
CA PHE A 514 47.94 31.12 4.96
C PHE A 514 46.75 30.79 4.06
N HIS A 515 46.82 29.74 3.23
CA HIS A 515 45.70 29.33 2.39
C HIS A 515 44.45 28.94 3.19
N VAL A 516 44.64 28.39 4.39
CA VAL A 516 43.57 28.05 5.32
C VAL A 516 43.18 29.27 6.17
N PHE A 517 44.10 29.74 7.02
CA PHE A 517 43.78 30.76 8.02
C PHE A 517 43.61 32.16 7.43
N GLY A 518 44.17 32.41 6.25
CA GLY A 518 43.97 33.66 5.53
C GLY A 518 42.52 33.86 5.07
N LYS A 519 41.74 32.78 4.97
CA LYS A 519 40.29 32.83 4.72
C LYS A 519 39.47 32.84 6.02
N LEU A 520 40.04 32.37 7.14
CA LEU A 520 39.33 32.23 8.42
C LEU A 520 39.45 33.45 9.33
N LEU A 521 40.64 34.03 9.49
CA LEU A 521 40.84 35.22 10.31
C LEU A 521 39.95 36.41 9.91
N PRO A 522 39.65 36.64 8.62
CA PRO A 522 38.68 37.67 8.20
C PRO A 522 37.26 37.53 8.78
N LYS A 523 36.88 36.36 9.33
CA LYS A 523 35.60 36.18 10.02
C LYS A 523 35.54 36.89 11.38
N LEU A 524 36.68 37.35 11.91
CA LEU A 524 36.76 38.10 13.16
C LEU A 524 36.31 39.56 12.98
N ARG A 525 35.70 40.14 14.03
CA ARG A 525 35.25 41.54 14.01
C ARG A 525 36.43 42.53 14.04
N LYS A 526 36.23 43.73 13.49
CA LYS A 526 37.19 44.83 13.52
C LYS A 526 37.21 45.48 14.91
N ASN A 527 38.24 45.20 15.71
CA ASN A 527 38.73 45.97 16.87
C ASN A 527 39.99 45.27 17.44
N ILE A 528 40.97 45.01 16.58
CA ILE A 528 42.15 44.22 16.93
C ILE A 528 43.19 45.16 17.55
N ALA A 529 43.78 44.75 18.68
CA ALA A 529 44.78 45.55 19.38
C ALA A 529 46.01 45.82 18.48
N TRP A 530 46.56 47.03 18.58
CA TRP A 530 47.66 47.49 17.73
C TRP A 530 48.85 46.52 17.70
N ASN A 531 49.26 45.99 18.86
CA ASN A 531 50.35 45.03 18.98
C ASN A 531 50.09 43.71 18.23
N ILE A 532 48.83 43.26 18.20
CA ILE A 532 48.43 42.07 17.44
C ILE A 532 48.46 42.38 15.95
N CYS A 533 47.96 43.54 15.51
CA CYS A 533 48.04 43.96 14.11
C CYS A 533 49.48 44.05 13.61
N THR A 534 50.40 44.63 14.39
CA THR A 534 51.83 44.69 14.04
C THR A 534 52.46 43.30 13.96
N GLY A 535 52.06 42.39 14.86
CA GLY A 535 52.47 40.99 14.81
C GLY A 535 52.00 40.29 13.54
N LEU A 536 50.71 40.41 13.19
CA LEU A 536 50.14 39.85 11.97
C LEU A 536 50.81 40.40 10.70
N ILE A 537 51.13 41.70 10.65
CA ILE A 537 51.87 42.27 9.52
C ILE A 537 53.23 41.59 9.37
N THR A 538 53.96 41.44 10.47
CA THR A 538 55.34 40.92 10.47
C THR A 538 55.40 39.43 10.18
N HIS A 539 54.52 38.65 10.81
CA HIS A 539 54.61 37.20 10.89
C HIS A 539 53.56 36.48 10.03
N PHE A 540 52.43 37.12 9.71
CA PHE A 540 51.35 36.48 8.95
C PHE A 540 51.24 36.99 7.50
N LEU A 541 51.45 38.28 7.25
CA LEU A 541 51.33 38.88 5.91
C LEU A 541 52.66 38.96 5.16
N LYS A 542 53.69 39.52 5.80
CA LYS A 542 55.00 39.73 5.17
C LYS A 542 55.65 38.45 4.63
N PRO A 543 55.49 37.26 5.22
CA PRO A 543 56.08 36.05 4.64
C PRO A 543 55.46 35.60 3.31
N VAL A 544 54.24 36.05 2.97
CA VAL A 544 53.44 35.47 1.88
C VAL A 544 52.82 36.48 0.91
N TYR A 545 52.87 37.79 1.17
CA TYR A 545 52.23 38.81 0.32
C TYR A 545 52.72 38.84 -1.14
N ASN A 546 53.89 38.29 -1.43
CA ASN A 546 54.44 38.21 -2.78
C ASN A 546 54.09 36.90 -3.52
N ILE A 547 53.29 36.03 -2.90
CA ILE A 547 52.79 34.77 -3.48
C ILE A 547 51.42 35.03 -4.10
N ALA A 548 51.26 34.72 -5.39
CA ALA A 548 50.07 35.07 -6.16
C ALA A 548 48.76 34.51 -5.55
N GLU A 549 48.75 33.23 -5.16
CA GLU A 549 47.58 32.58 -4.57
C GLU A 549 47.21 33.19 -3.20
N CYS A 550 48.20 33.65 -2.44
CA CYS A 550 47.96 34.35 -1.16
C CYS A 550 47.44 35.77 -1.39
N ALA A 551 47.95 36.47 -2.42
CA ALA A 551 47.47 37.79 -2.81
C ALA A 551 45.98 37.76 -3.19
N GLU A 552 45.53 36.72 -3.90
CA GLU A 552 44.11 36.52 -4.23
C GLU A 552 43.24 36.43 -2.97
N ILE A 553 43.68 35.68 -1.95
CA ILE A 553 42.96 35.58 -0.67
C ILE A 553 42.90 36.93 0.05
N ILE A 554 44.01 37.69 0.03
CA ILE A 554 44.07 39.03 0.62
C ILE A 554 43.08 39.97 -0.07
N ILE A 555 43.03 39.95 -1.40
CA ILE A 555 42.13 40.80 -2.20
C ILE A 555 40.67 40.41 -1.96
N ALA A 556 40.36 39.11 -1.96
CA ALA A 556 39.02 38.61 -1.67
C ALA A 556 38.52 39.04 -0.28
N ASN A 557 39.43 39.20 0.69
CA ASN A 557 39.14 39.59 2.07
C ASN A 557 39.72 40.97 2.44
N GLN A 558 39.82 41.86 1.45
CA GLN A 558 40.53 43.15 1.56
C GLN A 558 40.09 44.01 2.77
N ASP A 559 38.83 43.97 3.16
CA ASP A 559 38.30 44.80 4.25
C ASP A 559 38.92 44.48 5.61
N PHE A 560 39.29 43.22 5.83
CA PHE A 560 40.01 42.78 7.03
C PHE A 560 41.48 43.14 6.93
N TYR A 561 42.12 42.82 5.81
CA TYR A 561 43.56 43.00 5.65
C TYR A 561 43.98 44.46 5.57
N LEU A 562 43.22 45.32 4.87
CA LEU A 562 43.46 46.76 4.84
C LEU A 562 43.25 47.38 6.22
N TYR A 563 42.31 46.87 7.03
CA TYR A 563 42.16 47.30 8.42
C TYR A 563 43.40 46.96 9.25
N VAL A 564 43.90 45.72 9.17
CA VAL A 564 45.11 45.30 9.88
C VAL A 564 46.32 46.16 9.47
N LEU A 565 46.50 46.38 8.16
CA LEU A 565 47.56 47.22 7.61
C LEU A 565 47.42 48.67 8.06
N ASN A 566 46.21 49.20 8.17
CA ASN A 566 45.97 50.58 8.63
C ASN A 566 46.26 50.76 10.13
N VAL A 567 45.84 49.81 10.97
CA VAL A 567 46.10 49.90 12.42
C VAL A 567 47.61 49.78 12.69
N GLY A 568 48.30 48.84 12.04
CA GLY A 568 49.75 48.66 12.15
C GLY A 568 50.57 49.44 11.12
N LYS A 569 50.04 50.56 10.62
CA LYS A 569 50.51 51.25 9.40
C LYS A 569 51.99 51.62 9.36
N ILE A 570 52.60 51.94 10.50
CA ILE A 570 54.05 52.21 10.58
C ILE A 570 54.85 50.96 10.17
N VAL A 571 54.47 49.80 10.68
CA VAL A 571 55.13 48.51 10.38
C VAL A 571 54.78 48.02 8.97
N ALA A 572 53.58 48.35 8.48
CA ALA A 572 53.12 47.97 7.14
C ALA A 572 53.78 48.74 5.98
N GLN A 573 54.43 49.88 6.21
CA GLN A 573 54.96 50.76 5.15
C GLN A 573 55.81 50.04 4.09
N PRO A 574 56.77 49.16 4.44
CA PRO A 574 57.58 48.47 3.44
C PRO A 574 56.74 47.59 2.52
N ILE A 575 55.85 46.76 3.09
CA ILE A 575 55.02 45.84 2.31
C ILE A 575 53.94 46.59 1.50
N LEU A 576 53.38 47.70 2.01
CA LEU A 576 52.40 48.51 1.28
C LEU A 576 53.00 49.11 0.00
N LYS A 577 54.24 49.60 0.06
CA LYS A 577 54.95 50.14 -1.11
C LYS A 577 55.20 49.07 -2.16
N GLU A 578 55.59 47.87 -1.73
CA GLU A 578 55.81 46.74 -2.65
C GLU A 578 54.51 46.21 -3.26
N MET A 579 53.44 46.09 -2.47
CA MET A 579 52.11 45.73 -2.94
C MET A 579 51.58 46.73 -3.99
N LEU A 580 51.83 48.04 -3.80
CA LEU A 580 51.44 49.09 -4.76
C LEU A 580 52.18 48.97 -6.10
N THR A 581 53.42 48.49 -6.09
CA THR A 581 54.20 48.26 -7.34
C THR A 581 53.90 46.93 -8.02
N SER A 582 53.19 46.02 -7.33
CA SER A 582 52.89 44.68 -7.83
C SER A 582 51.56 44.65 -8.57
N GLU A 583 51.56 44.06 -9.78
CA GLU A 583 50.35 43.86 -10.59
C GLU A 583 49.31 42.97 -9.90
N MET A 584 49.72 42.10 -8.97
CA MET A 584 48.82 41.21 -8.23
C MET A 584 47.75 41.99 -7.45
N TYR A 585 48.10 43.17 -6.94
CA TYR A 585 47.21 43.98 -6.09
C TYR A 585 46.48 45.10 -6.83
N ASN A 586 46.54 45.13 -8.17
CA ASN A 586 45.82 46.09 -9.01
C ASN A 586 44.36 46.34 -8.56
N PRO A 587 43.56 45.32 -8.16
CA PRO A 587 42.18 45.53 -7.73
C PRO A 587 42.00 46.42 -6.50
N ILE A 588 43.04 46.56 -5.66
CA ILE A 588 43.00 47.30 -4.39
C ILE A 588 44.06 48.42 -4.30
N HIS A 589 44.77 48.73 -5.39
CA HIS A 589 45.82 49.75 -5.44
C HIS A 589 45.38 51.12 -4.93
N SER A 590 44.19 51.60 -5.33
CA SER A 590 43.69 52.91 -4.90
C SER A 590 43.53 53.00 -3.38
N LYS A 591 43.09 51.90 -2.74
CA LYS A 591 42.96 51.80 -1.29
C LYS A 591 44.32 51.73 -0.61
N ILE A 592 45.27 50.96 -1.17
CA ILE A 592 46.66 50.89 -0.68
C ILE A 592 47.33 52.27 -0.76
N ALA A 593 47.19 52.99 -1.88
CA ALA A 593 47.76 54.33 -2.06
C ALA A 593 47.22 55.33 -1.04
N THR A 594 45.91 55.28 -0.76
CA THR A 594 45.28 56.10 0.29
C THR A 594 45.89 55.82 1.67
N LEU A 595 46.06 54.54 2.02
CA LEU A 595 46.70 54.14 3.28
C LEU A 595 48.14 54.64 3.41
N ILE A 596 48.90 54.75 2.31
CA ILE A 596 50.26 55.31 2.33
C ILE A 596 50.23 56.82 2.53
N ASN A 597 49.40 57.53 1.76
CA ASN A 597 49.35 59.00 1.74
C ASN A 597 48.83 59.60 3.06
N ASP A 598 47.87 58.95 3.72
CA ASP A 598 47.36 59.37 5.04
C ASP A 598 48.47 59.43 6.12
N ASN A 599 49.68 58.87 5.89
CA ASN A 599 50.83 58.93 6.81
C ASN A 599 51.68 60.20 6.63
N GLU A 600 51.67 60.78 5.42
CA GLU A 600 52.39 62.01 5.11
C GLU A 600 51.72 63.23 5.76
N GLU A 601 50.39 63.19 5.96
CA GLU A 601 49.67 64.24 6.69
C GLU A 601 49.82 64.17 8.22
N ASP A 602 49.88 62.98 8.85
CA ASP A 602 49.99 62.87 10.31
C ASP A 602 51.42 63.09 10.85
N SER A 603 52.45 62.77 10.06
CA SER A 603 53.84 63.07 10.42
C SER A 603 54.16 64.58 10.40
N SER A 604 53.31 65.39 9.79
CA SER A 604 53.44 66.86 9.78
C SER A 604 52.90 67.55 11.04
N LYS A 605 52.20 66.84 11.95
CA LYS A 605 51.59 67.42 13.17
C LYS A 605 52.36 67.18 14.48
N ASN A 606 53.39 66.33 14.50
CA ASN A 606 54.19 66.03 15.71
C ASN A 606 55.51 66.80 15.81
N ASN A 607 55.74 67.78 14.94
CA ASN A 607 56.85 68.73 15.08
C ASN A 607 56.31 70.14 15.30
N THR A 608 55.77 70.42 16.49
CA THR A 608 55.76 71.77 17.08
C THR A 608 55.76 71.71 18.60
#